data_AF-A0AAN6IJA9-F1
#
_entry.id   AF-A0AAN6IJA9-F1
#
_cell.length_a   1.000
_cell.length_b   1.000
_cell.length_c   1.000
_cell.angle_alpha   90.00
_cell.angle_beta   90.00
_cell.angle_gamma   90.00
#
_symmetry.space_group_name_H-M   'P 1'
#
loop_
_entity.id
_entity.type
_entity.pdbx_description
1 polymer ?
#
loop_
_entity_poly.entity_id
_entity_poly.type
_entity_poly.pdbx_seq_one_letter_code
_entity_poly.pdbx_strand_id
1 'polypeptide(L)'
;MCGTAMDKEGRSVPAPGQGILTSAREMASSVPSPLLDIKYRRRQLDQRRAAIKEWEQREKDYVQQELEALKASPAGLPCDDEAFVRQRSEFIANEVRRQEGEALSLWGNNFWKQDPRIAPLRGALAVWGLTVDDIGVASFHGTSTKANDKNESQVIDRQFKHLGRTPGNACPAICQKWLTGHPKGAAAAWMLNGVLQVLRTGIIPGNRNADNISAELEQYEHILYPSQSIQTDGIKAGLLKSFGFGQVGGEVLVLHPDFLAAVLEPEQLATYSAKVKARESQSYRYWHDTLAGVHPFVQIKTEAPYTEAQESQVYLNPLARAEYDPATKKYMFKRTNQADVVKH
;
A
#
# COMPACT_ATOMS: atom_id res chain seq x y z
N MET A 1 6.00 1.19 0.81
CA MET A 1 6.48 2.38 1.57
C MET A 1 6.53 3.56 0.62
N CYS A 2 6.14 4.74 1.08
CA CYS A 2 6.34 5.99 0.36
C CYS A 2 6.96 7.00 1.31
N GLY A 3 7.87 7.83 0.81
CA GLY A 3 8.51 8.86 1.60
C GLY A 3 8.93 10.03 0.73
N THR A 4 8.80 11.23 1.28
CA THR A 4 9.40 12.44 0.73
C THR A 4 10.48 12.93 1.66
N ALA A 5 11.53 13.52 1.10
CA ALA A 5 12.63 14.08 1.88
C ALA A 5 13.15 15.35 1.20
N MET A 6 13.46 16.33 2.04
CA MET A 6 14.20 17.53 1.66
C MET A 6 15.70 17.30 1.84
N ASP A 7 16.49 18.12 1.16
CA ASP A 7 17.95 18.08 1.24
C ASP A 7 18.49 19.06 2.29
N LYS A 8 19.83 19.17 2.35
CA LYS A 8 20.55 20.15 3.18
C LYS A 8 20.33 21.59 2.70
N GLU A 9 20.68 22.56 3.54
CA GLU A 9 20.74 23.97 3.13
C GLU A 9 21.56 24.16 1.85
N GLY A 10 21.05 25.00 0.95
CA GLY A 10 21.72 25.39 -0.27
C GLY A 10 21.06 26.59 -0.94
N ARG A 11 21.78 27.24 -1.85
CA ARG A 11 21.25 28.36 -2.66
C ARG A 11 20.92 27.96 -4.11
N SER A 12 21.26 26.75 -4.51
CA SER A 12 20.94 26.19 -5.83
C SER A 12 19.63 25.40 -5.76
N VAL A 13 18.53 26.04 -6.17
CA VAL A 13 17.18 25.43 -6.23
C VAL A 13 17.10 24.15 -7.09
N PRO A 14 17.78 24.04 -8.26
CA PRO A 14 17.67 22.84 -9.10
C PRO A 14 18.64 21.71 -8.71
N ALA A 15 19.51 21.92 -7.72
CA ALA A 15 20.52 20.92 -7.38
C ALA A 15 19.86 19.66 -6.80
N PRO A 16 20.08 18.47 -7.40
CA PRO A 16 19.61 17.22 -6.80
C PRO A 16 20.43 16.93 -5.54
N GLY A 17 19.77 16.64 -4.43
CA GLY A 17 20.43 16.22 -3.20
C GLY A 17 20.15 14.77 -2.81
N GLN A 18 20.42 14.47 -1.54
CA GLN A 18 20.48 13.10 -1.01
C GLN A 18 19.54 12.88 0.18
N GLY A 19 18.54 13.73 0.38
CA GLY A 19 17.58 13.64 1.48
C GLY A 19 16.89 12.28 1.54
N ILE A 20 16.61 11.67 0.38
CA ILE A 20 15.98 10.35 0.32
C ILE A 20 16.86 9.22 0.88
N LEU A 21 18.17 9.42 1.11
CA LEU A 21 19.00 8.45 1.85
C LEU A 21 18.40 8.13 3.23
N THR A 22 17.65 9.06 3.82
CA THR A 22 17.02 8.89 5.13
C THR A 22 15.98 7.76 5.20
N SER A 23 15.50 7.23 4.07
CA SER A 23 14.66 6.01 4.09
C SER A 23 15.44 4.74 4.43
N ALA A 24 16.77 4.78 4.35
CA ALA A 24 17.69 3.74 4.78
C ALA A 24 18.32 4.04 6.15
N ARG A 25 17.89 5.09 6.85
CA ARG A 25 18.46 5.43 8.17
C ARG A 25 18.21 4.30 9.17
N GLU A 26 19.27 3.75 9.73
CA GLU A 26 19.23 2.65 10.69
C GLU A 26 20.43 2.78 11.60
N MET A 27 20.20 2.73 12.91
CA MET A 27 21.27 2.67 13.89
C MET A 27 21.97 1.33 13.78
N ALA A 28 23.29 1.36 13.61
CA ALA A 28 24.10 0.15 13.56
C ALA A 28 23.92 -0.64 14.86
N SER A 29 23.65 -1.94 14.73
CA SER A 29 23.55 -2.88 15.84
C SER A 29 24.26 -4.16 15.44
N SER A 30 24.99 -4.77 16.38
CA SER A 30 25.63 -6.08 16.17
C SER A 30 24.61 -7.21 16.07
N VAL A 31 23.42 -7.01 16.65
CA VAL A 31 22.34 -7.99 16.66
C VAL A 31 21.10 -7.37 15.98
N PRO A 32 20.51 -8.04 14.97
CA PRO A 32 19.28 -7.59 14.35
C PRO A 32 18.12 -7.50 15.36
N SER A 33 17.22 -6.54 15.17
CA SER A 33 16.00 -6.46 15.99
C SER A 33 15.16 -7.73 15.83
N PRO A 34 14.67 -8.35 16.91
CA PRO A 34 13.76 -9.50 16.83
C PRO A 34 12.51 -9.24 15.99
N LEU A 35 12.11 -7.96 15.85
CA LEU A 35 10.97 -7.56 15.02
C LEU A 35 11.18 -7.87 13.52
N LEU A 36 12.42 -8.02 13.06
CA LEU A 36 12.70 -8.42 11.68
C LEU A 36 12.37 -9.90 11.44
N ASP A 37 12.36 -10.73 12.49
CA ASP A 37 11.94 -12.13 12.40
C ASP A 37 10.41 -12.24 12.44
N ILE A 38 9.83 -12.74 11.35
CA ILE A 38 8.38 -12.98 11.24
C ILE A 38 7.87 -13.98 12.29
N LYS A 39 8.69 -14.95 12.73
CA LYS A 39 8.31 -15.93 13.76
C LYS A 39 8.18 -15.26 15.12
N TYR A 40 9.07 -14.33 15.45
CA TYR A 40 8.94 -13.51 16.66
C TYR A 40 7.63 -12.71 16.63
N ARG A 41 7.37 -11.97 15.55
CA ARG A 41 6.15 -11.16 15.41
C ARG A 41 4.89 -12.03 15.48
N ARG A 42 4.92 -13.22 14.88
CA ARG A 42 3.83 -14.20 14.95
C ARG A 42 3.52 -14.61 16.39
N ARG A 43 4.54 -14.96 17.18
CA ARG A 43 4.37 -15.29 18.60
C ARG A 43 3.74 -14.15 19.40
N GLN A 44 4.20 -12.91 19.19
CA GLN A 44 3.65 -11.74 19.89
C GLN A 44 2.18 -11.48 19.51
N LEU A 45 1.84 -11.65 18.23
CA LEU A 45 0.47 -11.52 17.75
C LEU A 45 -0.44 -12.60 18.35
N ASP A 46 0.00 -13.86 18.37
CA ASP A 46 -0.79 -14.96 18.91
C ASP A 46 -1.03 -14.78 20.43
N GLN A 47 -0.04 -14.28 21.17
CA GLN A 47 -0.21 -13.89 22.58
C GLN A 47 -1.25 -12.78 22.76
N ARG A 48 -1.22 -11.74 21.90
CA ARG A 48 -2.23 -10.68 21.95
C ARG A 48 -3.64 -11.18 21.60
N ARG A 49 -3.77 -12.08 20.63
CA ARG A 49 -5.05 -12.72 20.29
C ARG A 49 -5.61 -13.54 21.45
N ALA A 50 -4.77 -14.29 22.15
CA ALA A 50 -5.19 -15.01 23.36
C ALA A 50 -5.71 -14.04 24.43
N ALA A 51 -4.99 -12.94 24.69
CA ALA A 51 -5.42 -11.93 25.66
C ALA A 51 -6.73 -11.24 25.26
N ILE A 52 -6.96 -10.98 23.96
CA ILE A 52 -8.22 -10.41 23.45
C ILE A 52 -9.37 -11.39 23.66
N LYS A 53 -9.16 -12.69 23.41
CA LYS A 53 -10.17 -13.72 23.64
C LYS A 53 -10.55 -13.84 25.12
N GLU A 54 -9.58 -13.77 26.00
CA GLU A 54 -9.86 -13.73 27.45
C GLU A 54 -10.60 -12.46 27.86
N TRP A 55 -10.24 -11.31 27.27
CA TRP A 55 -10.96 -10.05 27.51
C TRP A 55 -12.42 -10.14 27.04
N GLU A 56 -12.67 -10.70 25.85
CA GLU A 56 -14.02 -10.90 25.32
C GLU A 56 -14.89 -11.72 26.29
N GLN A 57 -14.35 -12.81 26.83
CA GLN A 57 -15.09 -13.64 27.79
C GLN A 57 -15.43 -12.85 29.06
N ARG A 58 -14.45 -12.15 29.63
CA ARG A 58 -14.68 -11.31 30.83
C ARG A 58 -15.72 -10.22 30.57
N GLU A 59 -15.67 -9.58 29.41
CA GLU A 59 -16.60 -8.50 29.05
C GLU A 59 -18.03 -9.03 28.92
N LYS A 60 -18.21 -10.22 28.35
CA LYS A 60 -19.53 -10.89 28.31
C LYS A 60 -20.06 -11.21 29.72
N ASP A 61 -19.20 -11.64 30.62
CA ASP A 61 -19.57 -11.89 32.02
C ASP A 61 -19.96 -10.58 32.73
N TYR A 62 -19.24 -9.48 32.45
CA TYR A 62 -19.59 -8.14 32.97
C TYR A 62 -20.93 -7.63 32.45
N VAL A 63 -21.28 -7.89 31.20
CA VAL A 63 -22.60 -7.49 30.65
C VAL A 63 -23.74 -8.15 31.42
N GLN A 64 -23.60 -9.40 31.86
CA GLN A 64 -24.63 -10.06 32.67
C GLN A 64 -24.75 -9.43 34.06
N GLN A 65 -23.62 -9.11 34.69
CA GLN A 65 -23.62 -8.41 35.98
C GLN A 65 -24.21 -6.99 35.85
N GLU A 66 -23.90 -6.27 34.77
CA GLU A 66 -24.47 -4.95 34.45
C GLU A 66 -25.99 -5.04 34.27
N LEU A 67 -26.47 -6.06 33.55
CA LEU A 67 -27.89 -6.32 33.35
C LEU A 67 -28.62 -6.52 34.69
N GLU A 68 -28.09 -7.39 35.56
CA GLU A 68 -28.67 -7.65 36.88
C GLU A 68 -28.67 -6.40 37.77
N ALA A 69 -27.56 -5.64 37.75
CA ALA A 69 -27.44 -4.40 38.53
C ALA A 69 -28.40 -3.31 38.04
N LEU A 70 -28.59 -3.15 36.73
CA LEU A 70 -29.53 -2.18 36.15
C LEU A 70 -30.99 -2.55 36.42
N LYS A 71 -31.32 -3.85 36.42
CA LYS A 71 -32.66 -4.33 36.83
C LYS A 71 -32.96 -4.02 38.30
N ALA A 72 -31.95 -4.11 39.17
CA ALA A 72 -32.07 -3.79 40.58
C ALA A 72 -32.06 -2.28 40.88
N SER A 73 -31.66 -1.45 39.91
CA SER A 73 -31.56 0.01 40.05
C SER A 73 -32.93 0.69 39.90
N PRO A 74 -33.20 1.79 40.63
CA PRO A 74 -34.43 2.58 40.49
C PRO A 74 -34.64 3.17 39.08
N ALA A 75 -33.57 3.33 38.30
CA ALA A 75 -33.61 3.81 36.92
C ALA A 75 -34.13 2.76 35.92
N GLY A 76 -34.10 1.47 36.28
CA GLY A 76 -34.47 0.36 35.39
C GLY A 76 -33.58 0.22 34.15
N LEU A 77 -33.94 -0.71 33.27
CA LEU A 77 -33.27 -0.86 31.97
C LEU A 77 -33.79 0.17 30.95
N PRO A 78 -32.92 0.69 30.05
CA PRO A 78 -33.32 1.61 28.99
C PRO A 78 -34.10 0.92 27.85
N CYS A 79 -34.05 -0.40 27.74
CA CYS A 79 -34.71 -1.21 26.70
C CYS A 79 -35.06 -2.61 27.25
N ASP A 80 -35.61 -3.49 26.41
CA ASP A 80 -35.81 -4.88 26.82
C ASP A 80 -34.47 -5.62 27.04
N ASP A 81 -34.52 -6.67 27.86
CA ASP A 81 -33.32 -7.44 28.22
C ASP A 81 -32.59 -7.98 26.98
N GLU A 82 -33.35 -8.46 26.00
CA GLU A 82 -32.82 -9.08 24.79
C GLU A 82 -32.11 -8.04 23.91
N ALA A 83 -32.68 -6.86 23.68
CA ALA A 83 -32.02 -5.80 22.92
C ALA A 83 -30.83 -5.22 23.66
N PHE A 84 -30.88 -5.10 24.99
CA PHE A 84 -29.73 -4.66 25.78
C PHE A 84 -28.55 -5.61 25.59
N VAL A 85 -28.77 -6.92 25.82
CA VAL A 85 -27.74 -7.94 25.67
C VAL A 85 -27.26 -8.02 24.23
N ARG A 86 -28.15 -7.91 23.23
CA ARG A 86 -27.76 -7.90 21.81
C ARG A 86 -26.87 -6.71 21.47
N GLN A 87 -27.26 -5.48 21.83
CA GLN A 87 -26.48 -4.27 21.55
C GLN A 87 -25.11 -4.29 22.25
N ARG A 88 -25.06 -4.75 23.51
CA ARG A 88 -23.79 -4.93 24.23
C ARG A 88 -22.93 -6.01 23.59
N SER A 89 -23.51 -7.12 23.15
CA SER A 89 -22.78 -8.19 22.46
C SER A 89 -22.24 -7.74 21.10
N GLU A 90 -23.00 -6.95 20.34
CA GLU A 90 -22.54 -6.33 19.09
C GLU A 90 -21.39 -5.35 19.34
N PHE A 91 -21.49 -4.54 20.40
CA PHE A 91 -20.40 -3.65 20.82
C PHE A 91 -19.13 -4.44 21.14
N ILE A 92 -19.23 -5.51 21.94
CA ILE A 92 -18.09 -6.38 22.27
C ILE A 92 -17.50 -6.98 20.99
N ALA A 93 -18.33 -7.51 20.09
CA ALA A 93 -17.86 -8.08 18.83
C ALA A 93 -17.15 -7.04 17.93
N ASN A 94 -17.63 -5.80 17.90
CA ASN A 94 -16.96 -4.69 17.21
C ASN A 94 -15.61 -4.36 17.86
N GLU A 95 -15.58 -4.34 19.18
CA GLU A 95 -14.39 -4.02 19.96
C GLU A 95 -13.31 -5.12 19.85
N VAL A 96 -13.70 -6.39 19.83
CA VAL A 96 -12.80 -7.52 19.50
C VAL A 96 -12.17 -7.30 18.12
N ARG A 97 -12.99 -7.03 17.09
CA ARG A 97 -12.48 -6.78 15.73
C ARG A 97 -11.53 -5.58 15.69
N ARG A 98 -11.82 -4.52 16.45
CA ARG A 98 -10.96 -3.34 16.57
C ARG A 98 -9.62 -3.71 17.19
N GLN A 99 -9.62 -4.38 18.33
CA GLN A 99 -8.39 -4.79 19.04
C GLN A 99 -7.55 -5.78 18.23
N GLU A 100 -8.17 -6.73 17.52
CA GLU A 100 -7.46 -7.63 16.61
C GLU A 100 -6.83 -6.86 15.45
N GLY A 101 -7.56 -5.92 14.85
CA GLY A 101 -7.06 -5.04 13.80
C GLY A 101 -5.87 -4.19 14.27
N GLU A 102 -5.91 -3.67 15.50
CA GLU A 102 -4.82 -2.92 16.11
C GLU A 102 -3.59 -3.79 16.38
N ALA A 103 -3.78 -4.99 16.92
CA ALA A 103 -2.70 -5.95 17.14
C ALA A 103 -2.03 -6.36 15.81
N LEU A 104 -2.84 -6.65 14.78
CA LEU A 104 -2.34 -6.93 13.42
C LEU A 104 -1.61 -5.72 12.82
N SER A 105 -2.11 -4.51 13.06
CA SER A 105 -1.46 -3.28 12.61
C SER A 105 -0.09 -3.11 13.28
N LEU A 106 -0.01 -3.28 14.61
CA LEU A 106 1.22 -3.15 15.37
C LEU A 106 2.28 -4.18 14.94
N TRP A 107 1.95 -5.47 14.98
CA TRP A 107 2.92 -6.55 14.73
C TRP A 107 3.09 -6.90 13.25
N GLY A 108 2.12 -6.59 12.41
CA GLY A 108 2.16 -6.85 10.98
C GLY A 108 2.72 -5.68 10.19
N ASN A 109 2.22 -4.47 10.44
CA ASN A 109 2.38 -3.34 9.52
C ASN A 109 3.32 -2.24 10.05
N ASN A 110 3.19 -1.90 11.33
CA ASN A 110 3.74 -0.69 11.92
C ASN A 110 4.90 -0.95 12.90
N PHE A 111 5.35 -2.19 13.05
CA PHE A 111 6.38 -2.57 14.05
C PHE A 111 7.70 -1.80 13.91
N TRP A 112 7.98 -1.26 12.73
CA TRP A 112 9.19 -0.51 12.40
C TRP A 112 9.00 1.01 12.46
N LYS A 113 7.76 1.51 12.66
CA LYS A 113 7.51 2.95 12.72
C LYS A 113 8.23 3.54 13.93
N GLN A 114 9.04 4.56 13.69
CA GLN A 114 9.83 5.27 14.71
C GLN A 114 10.81 4.38 15.49
N ASP A 115 11.12 3.16 15.03
CA ASP A 115 12.19 2.34 15.61
C ASP A 115 13.53 2.77 14.98
N PRO A 116 14.48 3.35 15.74
CA PRO A 116 15.76 3.79 15.18
C PRO A 116 16.64 2.62 14.69
N ARG A 117 16.33 1.38 15.07
CA ARG A 117 17.09 0.17 14.72
C ARG A 117 16.59 -0.51 13.46
N ILE A 118 15.51 -0.01 12.85
CA ILE A 118 14.95 -0.55 11.61
C ILE A 118 14.74 0.59 10.62
N ALA A 119 15.49 0.57 9.51
CA ALA A 119 15.25 1.50 8.42
C ALA A 119 13.82 1.40 7.89
N PRO A 120 13.18 2.51 7.52
CA PRO A 120 11.87 2.48 6.85
C PRO A 120 11.80 1.53 5.65
N LEU A 121 12.85 1.50 4.82
CA LEU A 121 12.93 0.58 3.68
C LEU A 121 13.00 -0.89 4.12
N ARG A 122 13.83 -1.21 5.12
CA ARG A 122 13.93 -2.56 5.69
C ARG A 122 12.62 -2.99 6.34
N GLY A 123 12.02 -2.13 7.16
CA GLY A 123 10.77 -2.38 7.84
C GLY A 123 9.65 -2.71 6.87
N ALA A 124 9.49 -1.90 5.82
CA ALA A 124 8.47 -2.11 4.80
C ALA A 124 8.63 -3.40 3.99
N LEU A 125 9.86 -3.84 3.72
CA LEU A 125 10.15 -5.14 3.11
C LEU A 125 9.85 -6.28 4.09
N ALA A 126 10.30 -6.14 5.34
CA ALA A 126 10.17 -7.17 6.38
C ALA A 126 8.72 -7.44 6.80
N VAL A 127 7.78 -6.48 6.62
CA VAL A 127 6.33 -6.74 6.73
C VAL A 127 5.94 -7.97 5.92
N TRP A 128 6.52 -8.12 4.73
CA TRP A 128 6.21 -9.16 3.74
C TRP A 128 7.26 -10.27 3.70
N GLY A 129 8.13 -10.35 4.71
CA GLY A 129 9.19 -11.37 4.76
C GLY A 129 10.30 -11.16 3.73
N LEU A 130 10.47 -9.92 3.24
CA LEU A 130 11.50 -9.55 2.27
C LEU A 130 12.64 -8.78 2.92
N THR A 131 13.77 -8.77 2.22
CA THR A 131 14.97 -8.03 2.57
C THR A 131 15.35 -7.06 1.45
N VAL A 132 16.39 -6.26 1.69
CA VAL A 132 16.93 -5.37 0.66
C VAL A 132 17.36 -6.15 -0.59
N ASP A 133 17.76 -7.42 -0.48
CA ASP A 133 18.14 -8.30 -1.60
C ASP A 133 17.00 -8.66 -2.55
N ASP A 134 15.75 -8.52 -2.11
CA ASP A 134 14.57 -8.83 -2.92
C ASP A 134 14.12 -7.66 -3.81
N ILE A 135 14.76 -6.49 -3.70
CA ILE A 135 14.55 -5.39 -4.64
C ILE A 135 15.19 -5.76 -5.97
N GLY A 136 14.37 -6.13 -6.95
CA GLY A 136 14.83 -6.66 -8.24
C GLY A 136 14.96 -5.61 -9.33
N VAL A 137 14.45 -4.39 -9.11
CA VAL A 137 14.55 -3.30 -10.07
C VAL A 137 14.47 -1.93 -9.38
N ALA A 138 15.18 -0.96 -9.92
CA ALA A 138 15.10 0.44 -9.51
C ALA A 138 14.66 1.30 -10.71
N SER A 139 13.54 2.01 -10.59
CA SER A 139 13.08 2.98 -11.59
C SER A 139 13.63 4.36 -11.22
N PHE A 140 14.63 4.78 -11.99
CA PHE A 140 15.38 6.02 -11.79
C PHE A 140 14.60 7.19 -12.36
N HIS A 141 14.79 8.36 -11.75
CA HIS A 141 14.34 9.60 -12.36
C HIS A 141 15.06 9.78 -13.71
N GLY A 142 16.38 9.59 -13.78
CA GLY A 142 17.15 9.45 -15.03
C GLY A 142 16.85 10.55 -16.04
N THR A 143 17.17 11.79 -15.71
CA THR A 143 16.82 12.97 -16.54
C THR A 143 17.80 13.23 -17.68
N SER A 144 18.76 12.32 -17.91
CA SER A 144 19.84 12.51 -18.87
C SER A 144 20.70 13.74 -18.54
N THR A 145 20.81 14.07 -17.24
CA THR A 145 21.65 15.16 -16.75
C THR A 145 22.75 14.59 -15.87
N LYS A 146 24.01 14.99 -16.15
CA LYS A 146 25.20 14.42 -15.49
C LYS A 146 25.11 14.43 -13.97
N ALA A 147 24.66 15.55 -13.38
CA ALA A 147 24.57 15.71 -11.94
C ALA A 147 23.50 14.80 -11.31
N ASN A 148 22.32 14.71 -11.93
CA ASN A 148 21.24 13.87 -11.43
C ASN A 148 21.60 12.39 -11.53
N ASP A 149 22.04 11.94 -12.71
CA ASP A 149 22.23 10.50 -12.97
C ASP A 149 23.35 9.91 -12.10
N LYS A 150 24.41 10.71 -11.83
CA LYS A 150 25.43 10.40 -10.83
C LYS A 150 24.87 10.35 -9.41
N ASN A 151 24.08 11.34 -9.03
CA ASN A 151 23.50 11.44 -7.68
C ASN A 151 22.54 10.27 -7.39
N GLU A 152 21.65 9.91 -8.32
CA GLU A 152 20.71 8.82 -8.14
C GLU A 152 21.42 7.48 -7.95
N SER A 153 22.41 7.21 -8.80
CA SER A 153 23.22 5.99 -8.71
C SER A 153 23.93 5.91 -7.37
N GLN A 154 24.54 7.02 -6.93
CA GLN A 154 25.19 7.10 -5.62
C GLN A 154 24.22 6.89 -4.46
N VAL A 155 23.03 7.49 -4.52
CA VAL A 155 22.03 7.39 -3.46
C VAL A 155 21.57 5.94 -3.30
N ILE A 156 21.22 5.26 -4.39
CA ILE A 156 20.77 3.86 -4.32
C ILE A 156 21.90 2.94 -3.84
N ASP A 157 23.10 3.06 -4.42
CA ASP A 157 24.24 2.23 -4.02
C ASP A 157 24.56 2.39 -2.53
N ARG A 158 24.53 3.62 -2.00
CA ARG A 158 24.70 3.88 -0.56
C ARG A 158 23.59 3.27 0.30
N GLN A 159 22.33 3.34 -0.13
CA GLN A 159 21.24 2.69 0.61
C GLN A 159 21.41 1.18 0.65
N PHE A 160 21.74 0.57 -0.49
CA PHE A 160 21.96 -0.87 -0.57
C PHE A 160 23.15 -1.31 0.28
N LYS A 161 24.29 -0.62 0.19
CA LYS A 161 25.46 -0.86 1.05
C LYS A 161 25.12 -0.74 2.53
N HIS A 162 24.47 0.36 2.93
CA HIS A 162 24.12 0.63 4.33
C HIS A 162 23.15 -0.42 4.90
N LEU A 163 22.22 -0.91 4.08
CA LEU A 163 21.25 -1.94 4.50
C LEU A 163 21.78 -3.37 4.38
N GLY A 164 23.02 -3.56 3.92
CA GLY A 164 23.65 -4.86 3.80
C GLY A 164 23.12 -5.69 2.62
N ARG A 165 22.84 -5.05 1.47
CA ARG A 165 22.63 -5.76 0.20
C ARG A 165 23.85 -6.63 -0.07
N THR A 166 23.61 -7.87 -0.49
CA THR A 166 24.69 -8.84 -0.73
C THR A 166 25.56 -8.38 -1.90
N PRO A 167 26.90 -8.32 -1.76
CA PRO A 167 27.79 -7.98 -2.87
C PRO A 167 27.58 -8.89 -4.09
N GLY A 168 27.54 -8.31 -5.29
CA GLY A 168 27.24 -9.02 -6.53
C GLY A 168 25.74 -9.13 -6.86
N ASN A 169 24.85 -8.84 -5.90
CA ASN A 169 23.40 -8.79 -6.14
C ASN A 169 22.99 -7.41 -6.72
N ALA A 170 23.39 -7.15 -7.97
CA ALA A 170 23.11 -5.89 -8.65
C ALA A 170 21.62 -5.69 -8.96
N CYS A 171 21.18 -4.44 -8.95
CA CYS A 171 19.82 -4.02 -9.20
C CYS A 171 19.75 -3.26 -10.55
N PRO A 172 19.02 -3.79 -11.54
CA PRO A 172 18.78 -3.12 -12.81
C PRO A 172 18.11 -1.76 -12.65
N ALA A 173 18.70 -0.73 -13.26
CA ALA A 173 18.19 0.63 -13.34
C ALA A 173 17.33 0.83 -14.61
N ILE A 174 16.06 1.16 -14.43
CA ILE A 174 15.17 1.57 -15.52
C ILE A 174 15.20 3.10 -15.64
N CYS A 175 15.60 3.60 -16.81
CA CYS A 175 15.62 5.03 -17.13
C CYS A 175 14.57 5.39 -18.19
N GLN A 176 13.27 5.29 -17.86
CA GLN A 176 12.16 5.40 -18.83
C GLN A 176 12.17 6.68 -19.69
N LYS A 177 12.77 7.77 -19.20
CA LYS A 177 12.80 9.07 -19.87
C LYS A 177 13.53 9.06 -21.22
N TRP A 178 14.36 8.06 -21.51
CA TRP A 178 14.95 7.90 -22.85
C TRP A 178 13.87 7.79 -23.95
N LEU A 179 12.72 7.18 -23.61
CA LEU A 179 11.61 6.95 -24.53
C LEU A 179 10.53 8.04 -24.39
N THR A 180 10.21 8.43 -23.17
CA THR A 180 9.03 9.27 -22.88
C THR A 180 9.35 10.76 -22.78
N GLY A 181 10.63 11.14 -22.80
CA GLY A 181 11.07 12.45 -22.33
C GLY A 181 10.70 12.69 -20.86
N HIS A 182 10.69 13.96 -20.44
CA HIS A 182 10.36 14.35 -19.07
C HIS A 182 9.05 15.14 -18.98
N PRO A 183 7.93 14.54 -18.52
CA PRO A 183 6.62 15.20 -18.47
C PRO A 183 6.44 16.08 -17.21
N LYS A 184 7.51 16.71 -16.73
CA LYS A 184 7.56 17.53 -15.51
C LYS A 184 6.88 16.83 -14.31
N GLY A 185 5.71 17.30 -13.88
CA GLY A 185 5.00 16.79 -12.70
C GLY A 185 4.48 15.35 -12.83
N ALA A 186 4.16 14.89 -14.04
CA ALA A 186 3.62 13.53 -14.24
C ALA A 186 4.71 12.43 -14.31
N ALA A 187 5.98 12.79 -14.13
CA ALA A 187 7.11 11.87 -14.37
C ALA A 187 7.05 10.63 -13.49
N ALA A 188 6.84 10.80 -12.18
CA ALA A 188 6.78 9.69 -11.25
C ALA A 188 5.58 8.76 -11.50
N ALA A 189 4.46 9.29 -12.01
CA ALA A 189 3.28 8.48 -12.34
C ALA A 189 3.56 7.52 -13.51
N TRP A 190 4.25 7.98 -14.56
CA TRP A 190 4.63 7.12 -15.68
C TRP A 190 5.66 6.07 -15.28
N MET A 191 6.60 6.45 -14.43
CA MET A 191 7.60 5.55 -13.87
C MET A 191 6.95 4.47 -13.00
N LEU A 192 5.94 4.83 -12.21
CA LEU A 192 5.18 3.89 -11.38
C LEU A 192 4.43 2.89 -12.27
N ASN A 193 3.78 3.35 -13.35
CA ASN A 193 3.15 2.45 -14.32
C ASN A 193 4.17 1.48 -14.92
N GLY A 194 5.40 1.94 -15.22
CA GLY A 194 6.48 1.07 -15.69
C GLY A 194 6.86 0.00 -14.66
N VAL A 195 7.01 0.37 -13.39
CA VAL A 195 7.29 -0.61 -12.31
C VAL A 195 6.16 -1.63 -12.17
N LEU A 196 4.89 -1.20 -12.20
CA LEU A 196 3.74 -2.10 -12.14
C LEU A 196 3.71 -3.08 -13.32
N GLN A 197 4.09 -2.61 -14.52
CA GLN A 197 4.21 -3.46 -15.71
C GLN A 197 5.34 -4.47 -15.57
N VAL A 198 6.52 -4.05 -15.06
CA VAL A 198 7.66 -4.95 -14.78
C VAL A 198 7.26 -6.04 -13.81
N LEU A 199 6.61 -5.69 -12.70
CA LEU A 199 6.14 -6.67 -11.71
C LEU A 199 5.19 -7.68 -12.35
N ARG A 200 4.28 -7.24 -13.22
CA ARG A 200 3.31 -8.12 -13.88
C ARG A 200 3.92 -9.04 -14.94
N THR A 201 4.97 -8.61 -15.64
CA THR A 201 5.50 -9.34 -16.81
C THR A 201 6.85 -10.02 -16.57
N GLY A 202 7.58 -9.63 -15.53
CA GLY A 202 8.98 -10.02 -15.33
C GLY A 202 9.94 -9.44 -16.36
N ILE A 203 9.48 -8.55 -17.25
CA ILE A 203 10.35 -7.89 -18.24
C ILE A 203 10.91 -6.61 -17.63
N ILE A 204 12.24 -6.50 -17.57
CA ILE A 204 12.96 -5.27 -17.24
C ILE A 204 13.29 -4.54 -18.55
N PRO A 205 12.65 -3.40 -18.88
CA PRO A 205 12.95 -2.67 -20.10
C PRO A 205 14.35 -2.05 -20.07
N GLY A 206 15.13 -2.30 -21.11
CA GLY A 206 16.42 -1.64 -21.30
C GLY A 206 16.30 -0.19 -21.75
N ASN A 207 17.38 0.55 -21.60
CA ASN A 207 17.56 1.88 -22.17
C ASN A 207 18.28 1.78 -23.52
N ARG A 208 17.54 1.91 -24.62
CA ARG A 208 18.13 1.83 -25.98
C ARG A 208 19.08 2.99 -26.30
N ASN A 209 18.96 4.11 -25.60
CA ASN A 209 19.86 5.25 -25.75
C ASN A 209 21.04 5.19 -24.76
N ALA A 210 21.21 4.10 -24.01
CA ALA A 210 22.41 3.84 -23.23
C ALA A 210 23.54 3.41 -24.16
N ASP A 211 24.08 4.36 -24.92
CA ASP A 211 25.12 4.16 -25.94
C ASP A 211 26.42 3.63 -25.31
N ASN A 212 27.04 4.46 -24.48
CA ASN A 212 28.15 4.06 -23.61
C ASN A 212 27.91 4.58 -22.20
N ILE A 213 27.83 3.68 -21.23
CA ILE A 213 27.66 4.06 -19.82
C ILE A 213 28.91 4.80 -19.37
N SER A 214 28.73 5.94 -18.71
CA SER A 214 29.83 6.76 -18.20
C SER A 214 30.70 5.95 -17.22
N ALA A 215 32.02 5.96 -17.41
CA ALA A 215 32.98 5.29 -16.53
C ALA A 215 32.87 5.74 -15.06
N GLU A 216 32.38 6.96 -14.80
CA GLU A 216 32.11 7.43 -13.43
C GLU A 216 31.04 6.60 -12.70
N LEU A 217 30.16 5.90 -13.42
CA LEU A 217 29.10 5.10 -12.84
C LEU A 217 29.56 3.68 -12.44
N GLU A 218 30.74 3.25 -12.89
CA GLU A 218 31.31 1.91 -12.61
C GLU A 218 31.50 1.66 -11.11
N GLN A 219 31.77 2.72 -10.33
CA GLN A 219 31.96 2.65 -8.88
C GLN A 219 30.70 2.22 -8.09
N TYR A 220 29.51 2.24 -8.72
CA TYR A 220 28.23 1.92 -8.07
C TYR A 220 27.90 0.44 -8.25
N GLU A 221 28.60 -0.40 -7.50
CA GLU A 221 28.64 -1.88 -7.60
C GLU A 221 27.27 -2.56 -7.57
N HIS A 222 26.26 -1.97 -6.91
CA HIS A 222 24.93 -2.55 -6.82
C HIS A 222 23.98 -2.14 -7.95
N ILE A 223 24.44 -1.41 -8.97
CA ILE A 223 23.59 -0.92 -10.05
C ILE A 223 24.00 -1.55 -11.37
N LEU A 224 23.01 -2.08 -12.10
CA LEU A 224 23.18 -2.56 -13.48
C LEU A 224 22.40 -1.63 -14.42
N TYR A 225 23.03 -1.19 -15.51
CA TYR A 225 22.40 -0.30 -16.51
C TYR A 225 22.10 -1.08 -17.80
N PRO A 226 20.93 -1.74 -17.92
CA PRO A 226 20.61 -2.54 -19.10
C PRO A 226 20.35 -1.66 -20.33
N SER A 227 21.03 -1.94 -21.44
CA SER A 227 20.76 -1.29 -22.75
C SER A 227 19.69 -2.04 -23.57
N GLN A 228 19.42 -3.29 -23.22
CA GLN A 228 18.41 -4.15 -23.83
C GLN A 228 17.45 -4.70 -22.78
N SER A 229 16.23 -5.03 -23.20
CA SER A 229 15.25 -5.62 -22.28
C SER A 229 15.69 -7.01 -21.83
N ILE A 230 15.47 -7.31 -20.55
CA ILE A 230 15.79 -8.59 -19.92
C ILE A 230 14.48 -9.23 -19.46
N GLN A 231 14.19 -10.45 -19.93
CA GLN A 231 13.14 -11.28 -19.36
C GLN A 231 13.69 -12.01 -18.14
N THR A 232 12.99 -11.92 -17.02
CA THR A 232 13.32 -12.63 -15.77
C THR A 232 12.29 -13.71 -15.46
N ASP A 233 12.52 -14.47 -14.41
CA ASP A 233 11.56 -15.39 -13.80
C ASP A 233 10.46 -14.66 -12.99
N GLY A 234 10.70 -13.41 -12.62
CA GLY A 234 9.76 -12.54 -11.94
C GLY A 234 10.48 -11.52 -11.06
N ILE A 235 9.80 -10.41 -10.73
CA ILE A 235 10.36 -9.36 -9.86
C ILE A 235 9.51 -9.25 -8.60
N LYS A 236 10.14 -9.42 -7.43
CA LYS A 236 9.46 -9.36 -6.13
C LYS A 236 9.13 -7.93 -5.71
N ALA A 237 10.06 -7.00 -5.92
CA ALA A 237 9.92 -5.61 -5.51
C ALA A 237 10.63 -4.65 -6.47
N GLY A 238 10.02 -3.49 -6.69
CA GLY A 238 10.58 -2.38 -7.45
C GLY A 238 10.69 -1.12 -6.61
N LEU A 239 11.82 -0.40 -6.76
CA LEU A 239 12.09 0.84 -6.05
C LEU A 239 12.07 2.02 -7.02
N LEU A 240 11.12 2.93 -6.86
CA LEU A 240 11.00 4.14 -7.68
C LEU A 240 11.56 5.33 -6.92
N LYS A 241 12.43 6.11 -7.57
CA LYS A 241 12.94 7.38 -7.04
C LYS A 241 12.69 8.51 -8.02
N SER A 242 12.26 9.65 -7.51
CA SER A 242 12.02 10.84 -8.31
C SER A 242 12.52 12.06 -7.57
N PHE A 243 13.17 12.97 -8.30
CA PHE A 243 13.68 14.22 -7.77
C PHE A 243 12.98 15.38 -8.47
N GLY A 244 12.82 16.49 -7.78
CA GLY A 244 12.21 17.71 -8.28
C GLY A 244 12.98 18.94 -7.85
N PHE A 245 12.70 20.05 -8.53
CA PHE A 245 13.21 21.37 -8.16
C PHE A 245 12.79 21.73 -6.73
N GLY A 246 13.64 22.48 -6.02
CA GLY A 246 13.38 22.86 -4.64
C GLY A 246 13.65 21.73 -3.65
N GLN A 247 14.63 20.88 -3.94
CA GLN A 247 15.11 19.82 -3.04
C GLN A 247 14.03 18.78 -2.69
N VAL A 248 13.06 18.56 -3.58
CA VAL A 248 11.97 17.61 -3.33
C VAL A 248 12.37 16.24 -3.85
N GLY A 249 12.76 15.35 -2.95
CA GLY A 249 12.99 13.94 -3.25
C GLY A 249 11.79 13.07 -2.84
N GLY A 250 11.44 12.11 -3.68
CA GLY A 250 10.40 11.11 -3.41
C GLY A 250 10.86 9.70 -3.70
N GLU A 251 10.46 8.75 -2.86
CA GLU A 251 10.76 7.33 -3.01
C GLU A 251 9.50 6.49 -2.77
N VAL A 252 9.30 5.47 -3.61
CA VAL A 252 8.20 4.52 -3.49
C VAL A 252 8.73 3.11 -3.68
N LEU A 253 8.49 2.25 -2.68
CA LEU A 253 8.68 0.81 -2.78
C LEU A 253 7.36 0.16 -3.18
N VAL A 254 7.38 -0.60 -4.28
CA VAL A 254 6.25 -1.37 -4.82
C VAL A 254 6.58 -2.85 -4.74
N LEU A 255 5.64 -3.68 -4.29
CA LEU A 255 5.80 -5.12 -4.16
C LEU A 255 4.90 -5.85 -5.15
N HIS A 256 5.31 -7.05 -5.54
CA HIS A 256 4.51 -7.95 -6.36
C HIS A 256 3.18 -8.29 -5.64
N PRO A 257 2.03 -8.33 -6.35
CA PRO A 257 0.73 -8.59 -5.72
C PRO A 257 0.62 -9.95 -5.02
N ASP A 258 1.42 -10.94 -5.43
CA ASP A 258 1.38 -12.29 -4.83
C ASP A 258 1.68 -12.28 -3.32
N PHE A 259 2.49 -11.33 -2.83
CA PHE A 259 2.72 -11.19 -1.39
C PHE A 259 1.44 -10.86 -0.62
N LEU A 260 0.55 -10.06 -1.22
CA LEU A 260 -0.77 -9.78 -0.64
C LEU A 260 -1.71 -10.97 -0.78
N ALA A 261 -1.70 -11.64 -1.94
CA ALA A 261 -2.52 -12.82 -2.18
C ALA A 261 -2.17 -13.97 -1.22
N ALA A 262 -0.88 -14.12 -0.87
CA ALA A 262 -0.39 -15.14 0.05
C ALA A 262 -0.88 -14.98 1.51
N VAL A 263 -1.48 -13.84 1.85
CA VAL A 263 -2.10 -13.62 3.18
C VAL A 263 -3.52 -14.20 3.25
N LEU A 264 -4.16 -14.42 2.10
CA LEU A 264 -5.54 -14.91 2.03
C LEU A 264 -5.59 -16.43 2.15
N GLU A 265 -6.63 -16.94 2.79
CA GLU A 265 -6.94 -18.37 2.75
C GLU A 265 -7.35 -18.79 1.32
N PRO A 266 -7.13 -20.06 0.92
CA PRO A 266 -7.42 -20.50 -0.46
C PRO A 266 -8.85 -20.20 -0.95
N GLU A 267 -9.84 -20.32 -0.06
CA GLU A 267 -11.24 -20.02 -0.38
C GLU A 267 -11.49 -18.52 -0.61
N GLN A 268 -10.85 -17.66 0.19
CA GLN A 268 -10.92 -16.20 0.04
C GLN A 268 -10.28 -15.78 -1.27
N LEU A 269 -9.12 -16.36 -1.60
CA LEU A 269 -8.42 -16.12 -2.87
C LEU A 269 -9.26 -16.56 -4.06
N ALA A 270 -9.88 -17.75 -4.01
CA ALA A 270 -10.76 -18.24 -5.07
C ALA A 270 -11.97 -17.30 -5.27
N THR A 271 -12.59 -16.86 -4.19
CA THR A 271 -13.72 -15.90 -4.22
C THR A 271 -13.29 -14.56 -4.82
N TYR A 272 -12.12 -14.06 -4.44
CA TYR A 272 -11.55 -12.83 -5.00
C TYR A 272 -11.29 -12.98 -6.52
N SER A 273 -10.61 -14.06 -6.92
CA SER A 273 -10.26 -14.34 -8.32
C SER A 273 -11.50 -14.45 -9.21
N ALA A 274 -12.58 -15.07 -8.74
CA ALA A 274 -13.85 -15.13 -9.46
C ALA A 274 -14.44 -13.72 -9.70
N LYS A 275 -14.41 -12.85 -8.68
CA LYS A 275 -14.86 -11.45 -8.80
C LYS A 275 -13.99 -10.64 -9.77
N VAL A 276 -12.67 -10.84 -9.75
CA VAL A 276 -11.74 -10.19 -10.69
C VAL A 276 -12.03 -10.60 -12.13
N LYS A 277 -12.15 -11.91 -12.39
CA LYS A 277 -12.43 -12.44 -13.74
C LYS A 277 -13.76 -11.92 -14.31
N ALA A 278 -14.80 -11.86 -13.48
CA ALA A 278 -16.09 -11.29 -13.87
C ALA A 278 -15.97 -9.80 -14.24
N ARG A 279 -15.20 -9.01 -13.46
CA ARG A 279 -14.94 -7.60 -13.76
C ARG A 279 -14.11 -7.43 -15.04
N GLU A 280 -13.07 -8.24 -15.23
CA GLU A 280 -12.24 -8.20 -16.44
C GLU A 280 -13.07 -8.43 -17.70
N SER A 281 -13.99 -9.39 -17.68
CA SER A 281 -14.90 -9.65 -18.80
C SER A 281 -15.84 -8.46 -19.09
N GLN A 282 -16.34 -7.80 -18.04
CA GLN A 282 -17.17 -6.59 -18.18
C GLN A 282 -16.34 -5.42 -18.73
N SER A 283 -15.13 -5.21 -18.24
CA SER A 283 -14.20 -4.17 -18.71
C SER A 283 -13.77 -4.42 -20.15
N TYR A 284 -13.50 -5.67 -20.52
CA TYR A 284 -13.19 -6.07 -21.89
C TYR A 284 -14.33 -5.70 -22.84
N ARG A 285 -15.56 -6.09 -22.50
CA ARG A 285 -16.74 -5.70 -23.29
C ARG A 285 -16.88 -4.18 -23.40
N TYR A 286 -16.81 -3.47 -22.29
CA TYR A 286 -16.92 -2.01 -22.26
C TYR A 286 -15.87 -1.32 -23.15
N TRP A 287 -14.63 -1.82 -23.13
CA TRP A 287 -13.54 -1.32 -23.97
C TRP A 287 -13.82 -1.57 -25.45
N HIS A 288 -14.27 -2.77 -25.81
CA HIS A 288 -14.60 -3.10 -27.20
C HIS A 288 -15.83 -2.33 -27.72
N ASP A 289 -16.87 -2.17 -26.90
CA ASP A 289 -18.05 -1.35 -27.22
C ASP A 289 -17.63 0.11 -27.46
N THR A 290 -16.67 0.61 -26.68
CA THR A 290 -16.08 1.94 -26.89
C THR A 290 -15.35 2.04 -28.23
N LEU A 291 -14.47 1.08 -28.55
CA LEU A 291 -13.71 1.08 -29.80
C LEU A 291 -14.61 0.93 -31.03
N ALA A 292 -15.71 0.19 -30.89
CA ALA A 292 -16.72 0.02 -31.94
C ALA A 292 -17.66 1.24 -32.08
N GLY A 293 -17.52 2.26 -31.23
CA GLY A 293 -18.34 3.48 -31.27
C GLY A 293 -19.74 3.31 -30.70
N VAL A 294 -20.02 2.24 -29.94
CA VAL A 294 -21.32 2.02 -29.27
C VAL A 294 -21.58 3.09 -28.21
N HIS A 295 -20.54 3.51 -27.49
CA HIS A 295 -20.58 4.60 -26.53
C HIS A 295 -19.19 5.23 -26.34
N PRO A 296 -19.07 6.47 -25.84
CA PRO A 296 -17.76 7.05 -25.54
C PRO A 296 -17.04 6.34 -24.39
N PHE A 297 -15.72 6.45 -24.32
CA PHE A 297 -14.94 5.88 -23.21
C PHE A 297 -15.28 6.56 -21.88
N VAL A 298 -15.41 7.89 -21.92
CA VAL A 298 -15.75 8.72 -20.77
C VAL A 298 -17.26 8.98 -20.77
N GLN A 299 -17.93 8.48 -19.75
CA GLN A 299 -19.36 8.68 -19.55
C GLN A 299 -19.56 9.89 -18.64
N ILE A 300 -20.03 11.01 -19.21
CA ILE A 300 -20.29 12.24 -18.46
C ILE A 300 -21.50 12.00 -17.55
N LYS A 301 -21.32 12.19 -16.24
CA LYS A 301 -22.42 12.14 -15.26
C LYS A 301 -23.09 13.50 -15.18
N THR A 302 -24.42 13.50 -15.18
CA THR A 302 -25.24 14.72 -15.13
C THR A 302 -25.86 14.99 -13.76
N GLU A 303 -25.90 13.97 -12.90
CA GLU A 303 -26.56 14.02 -11.60
C GLU A 303 -25.81 13.17 -10.56
N ALA A 304 -25.99 13.50 -9.29
CA ALA A 304 -25.52 12.72 -8.17
C ALA A 304 -26.39 11.45 -7.97
N PRO A 305 -25.86 10.42 -7.28
CA PRO A 305 -26.63 9.20 -6.97
C PRO A 305 -27.75 9.38 -5.93
N TYR A 306 -27.89 10.57 -5.33
CA TYR A 306 -28.93 10.95 -4.37
C TYR A 306 -29.70 12.17 -4.87
N THR A 307 -30.94 12.33 -4.41
CA THR A 307 -31.75 13.54 -4.66
C THR A 307 -31.38 14.67 -3.70
N GLU A 308 -31.74 15.91 -4.01
CA GLU A 308 -31.53 17.06 -3.11
C GLU A 308 -32.16 16.83 -1.73
N ALA A 309 -33.34 16.21 -1.66
CA ALA A 309 -34.01 15.89 -0.40
C ALA A 309 -33.24 14.84 0.45
N GLN A 310 -32.45 13.97 -0.20
CA GLN A 310 -31.66 12.94 0.48
C GLN A 310 -30.25 13.42 0.86
N GLU A 311 -29.76 14.52 0.28
CA GLU A 311 -28.35 14.94 0.36
C GLU A 311 -27.83 14.96 1.81
N SER A 312 -28.47 15.75 2.67
CA SER A 312 -28.07 15.86 4.09
C SER A 312 -28.15 14.53 4.83
N GLN A 313 -29.15 13.70 4.52
CA GLN A 313 -29.32 12.39 5.17
C GLN A 313 -28.21 11.41 4.75
N VAL A 314 -27.84 11.41 3.47
CA VAL A 314 -26.74 10.58 2.94
C VAL A 314 -25.40 11.04 3.50
N TYR A 315 -25.13 12.35 3.55
CA TYR A 315 -23.88 12.88 4.08
C TYR A 315 -23.69 12.61 5.58
N LEU A 316 -24.77 12.67 6.37
CA LEU A 316 -24.71 12.43 7.81
C LEU A 316 -24.75 10.94 8.19
N ASN A 317 -25.10 10.04 7.25
CA ASN A 317 -25.19 8.62 7.52
C ASN A 317 -23.93 7.87 7.04
N PRO A 318 -23.01 7.46 7.93
CA PRO A 318 -21.79 6.75 7.55
C PRO A 318 -22.06 5.35 6.97
N LEU A 319 -23.27 4.82 7.15
CA LEU A 319 -23.71 3.54 6.62
C LEU A 319 -24.41 3.66 5.26
N ALA A 320 -24.65 4.87 4.74
CA ALA A 320 -25.30 5.06 3.45
C ALA A 320 -24.45 4.42 2.33
N ARG A 321 -25.08 3.56 1.51
CA ARG A 321 -24.46 2.95 0.31
C ARG A 321 -25.42 3.08 -0.87
N ALA A 322 -24.90 3.46 -2.03
CA ALA A 322 -25.67 3.46 -3.27
C ALA A 322 -25.81 2.02 -3.79
N GLU A 323 -27.00 1.67 -4.26
CA GLU A 323 -27.29 0.35 -4.82
C GLU A 323 -27.43 0.44 -6.33
N TYR A 324 -26.94 -0.58 -7.04
CA TYR A 324 -27.15 -0.66 -8.49
C TYR A 324 -28.63 -0.94 -8.77
N ASP A 325 -29.23 -0.12 -9.61
CA ASP A 325 -30.58 -0.31 -10.13
C ASP A 325 -30.51 -0.86 -11.56
N PRO A 326 -30.89 -2.14 -11.79
CA PRO A 326 -30.85 -2.74 -13.12
C PRO A 326 -31.77 -2.06 -14.14
N ALA A 327 -32.85 -1.41 -13.70
CA ALA A 327 -33.81 -0.76 -14.60
C ALA A 327 -33.22 0.51 -15.21
N THR A 328 -32.66 1.38 -14.38
CA THR A 328 -32.03 2.64 -14.82
C THR A 328 -30.56 2.49 -15.21
N LYS A 329 -29.94 1.33 -14.90
CA LYS A 329 -28.50 1.04 -15.03
C LYS A 329 -27.61 2.05 -14.29
N LYS A 330 -28.12 2.63 -13.21
CA LYS A 330 -27.43 3.64 -12.37
C LYS A 330 -27.27 3.12 -10.94
N TYR A 331 -26.33 3.70 -10.21
CA TYR A 331 -26.23 3.50 -8.76
C TYR A 331 -27.00 4.62 -8.07
N MET A 332 -27.98 4.28 -7.23
CA MET A 332 -28.88 5.23 -6.57
C MET A 332 -29.05 4.90 -5.08
N PHE A 333 -29.29 5.91 -4.24
CA PHE A 333 -29.65 5.71 -2.83
C PHE A 333 -31.16 5.43 -2.69
N LYS A 334 -31.52 4.17 -2.42
CA LYS A 334 -32.94 3.75 -2.33
C LYS A 334 -33.56 3.92 -0.94
N ARG A 335 -32.76 3.90 0.14
CA ARG A 335 -33.22 3.94 1.54
C ARG A 335 -32.30 4.84 2.37
N THR A 336 -32.86 5.85 3.04
CA THR A 336 -32.11 6.74 3.96
C THR A 336 -32.48 6.57 5.44
N ASN A 337 -33.44 5.71 5.78
CA ASN A 337 -33.85 5.50 7.17
C ASN A 337 -32.92 4.54 7.92
N GLN A 338 -32.42 4.99 9.07
CA GLN A 338 -31.53 4.23 9.97
C GLN A 338 -32.15 2.93 10.54
N ALA A 339 -33.46 2.76 10.49
CA ALA A 339 -34.17 1.64 11.14
C ALA A 339 -34.06 0.28 10.42
N ASP A 340 -33.71 0.26 9.12
CA ASP A 340 -33.76 -0.98 8.31
C ASP A 340 -32.39 -1.66 8.10
N VAL A 341 -31.29 -1.10 8.61
CA VAL A 341 -29.93 -1.61 8.35
C VAL A 341 -29.53 -2.77 9.30
N VAL A 342 -30.31 -3.05 10.35
CA VAL A 342 -30.02 -4.12 11.33
C VAL A 342 -30.50 -5.51 10.87
N LYS A 343 -31.07 -5.63 9.66
CA LYS A 343 -31.47 -6.92 9.10
C LYS A 343 -30.71 -7.24 7.82
N HIS A 344 -29.43 -7.58 7.93
CA HIS A 344 -28.74 -8.49 6.99
C HIS A 344 -27.56 -9.19 7.64
#